data_AF-A0A9P0EZI1-F1
#
_entry.id   AF-A0A9P0EZI1-F1
#
_cell.length_a   1.000
_cell.length_b   1.000
_cell.length_c   1.000
_cell.angle_alpha   90.00
_cell.angle_beta   90.00
_cell.angle_gamma   90.00
#
_symmetry.space_group_name_H-M   'P 1'
#
loop_
_entity.id
_entity.type
_entity.pdbx_description
1 polymer ?
#
loop_
_entity_poly.entity_id
_entity_poly.type
_entity_poly.pdbx_seq_one_letter_code
_entity_poly.pdbx_strand_id
1 'polypeptide(L)'
;MHHFLRHWTWYFNFFALHIILNLIVYFSSMNSKSLMLLFPAQNDIEKPTTGTLWAPTIEPKSSPSPYLTIDPKLATFRPNYPWLNIINAADGGVYVAYIFGEPDLENLLAENPKLVLPVLLSLDFEFCADDIPEIVNRILTFYFGDLPVGRSTESQLVNLFSDYFFFTGVENASLNYGGEVSVYRYTYIQSVTFNSLRGDGSLRAAPTHSDVLLNFFPDLKNFPNRTYTEKDVEVSKLMVEALVSFIEDGNPTKFSSIKWSPSDLTENEIYQKAEPFLQEQCISERLQFWSTIRAEFRTKTLTDSQIC
;
A
#
# COMPACT_ATOMS: atom_id res chain seq x y z
N MET A 1 -18.64 4.02 37.81
CA MET A 1 -17.94 4.93 36.87
C MET A 1 -16.42 4.67 36.80
N HIS A 2 -15.71 4.41 37.91
CA HIS A 2 -14.27 4.11 37.87
C HIS A 2 -13.84 2.73 37.34
N HIS A 3 -14.75 1.74 37.29
CA HIS A 3 -14.42 0.40 36.76
C HIS A 3 -14.54 0.29 35.23
N PHE A 4 -15.29 1.18 34.59
CA PHE A 4 -15.54 1.13 33.13
C PHE A 4 -14.37 1.75 32.34
N LEU A 5 -13.70 2.77 32.90
CA LEU A 5 -12.54 3.43 32.30
C LEU A 5 -11.26 2.57 32.29
N ARG A 6 -11.10 1.63 33.23
CA ARG A 6 -9.92 0.74 33.31
C ARG A 6 -9.90 -0.35 32.23
N HIS A 7 -11.06 -0.81 31.77
CA HIS A 7 -11.14 -1.83 30.72
C HIS A 7 -10.79 -1.26 29.33
N TRP A 8 -11.12 0.01 29.07
CA TRP A 8 -10.81 0.67 27.79
C TRP A 8 -9.32 1.02 27.64
N THR A 9 -8.65 1.45 28.71
CA THR A 9 -7.20 1.68 28.69
C THR A 9 -6.38 0.42 28.43
N TRP A 10 -6.91 -0.76 28.73
CA TRP A 10 -6.24 -2.03 28.41
C TRP A 10 -6.45 -2.44 26.95
N TYR A 11 -7.67 -2.29 26.41
CA TYR A 11 -7.95 -2.58 25.00
C TYR A 11 -7.23 -1.63 24.03
N PHE A 12 -7.18 -0.32 24.33
CA PHE A 12 -6.47 0.66 23.51
C PHE A 12 -4.95 0.41 23.49
N ASN A 13 -4.37 0.06 24.65
CA ASN A 13 -2.96 -0.31 24.71
C ASN A 13 -2.66 -1.62 23.97
N PHE A 14 -3.57 -2.60 23.97
CA PHE A 14 -3.36 -3.87 23.26
C PHE A 14 -3.51 -3.73 21.73
N PHE A 15 -4.44 -2.88 21.27
CA PHE A 15 -4.67 -2.60 19.85
C PHE A 15 -3.57 -1.70 19.26
N ALA A 16 -3.14 -0.66 20.00
CA ALA A 16 -1.98 0.15 19.63
C ALA A 16 -0.69 -0.68 19.60
N LEU A 17 -0.50 -1.61 20.54
CA LEU A 17 0.67 -2.50 20.57
C LEU A 17 0.68 -3.49 19.39
N HIS A 18 -0.48 -3.97 18.91
CA HIS A 18 -0.56 -4.86 17.74
C HIS A 18 -0.29 -4.14 16.41
N ILE A 19 -0.74 -2.89 16.26
CA ILE A 19 -0.42 -2.06 15.08
C ILE A 19 1.07 -1.69 15.10
N ILE A 20 1.61 -1.32 16.27
CA ILE A 20 3.01 -0.97 16.45
C ILE A 20 3.92 -2.21 16.25
N LEU A 21 3.53 -3.41 16.69
CA LEU A 21 4.31 -4.64 16.50
C LEU A 21 4.33 -5.12 15.04
N ASN A 22 3.20 -5.02 14.31
CA ASN A 22 3.17 -5.35 12.89
C ASN A 22 4.01 -4.36 12.06
N LEU A 23 4.00 -3.07 12.40
CA LEU A 23 4.88 -2.08 11.77
C LEU A 23 6.35 -2.32 12.14
N ILE A 24 6.69 -2.67 13.39
CA ILE A 24 8.08 -2.96 13.78
C ILE A 24 8.63 -4.19 13.05
N VAL A 25 7.85 -5.26 12.87
CA VAL A 25 8.27 -6.45 12.11
C VAL A 25 8.40 -6.14 10.61
N TYR A 26 7.49 -5.33 10.05
CA TYR A 26 7.54 -4.90 8.65
C TYR A 26 8.70 -3.92 8.35
N PHE A 27 9.08 -3.07 9.31
CA PHE A 27 10.16 -2.09 9.14
C PHE A 27 11.55 -2.60 9.55
N SER A 28 11.65 -3.65 10.37
CA SER A 28 12.95 -4.25 10.72
C SER A 28 13.48 -5.24 9.67
N SER A 29 12.63 -5.72 8.76
CA SER A 29 13.05 -6.51 7.59
C SER A 29 13.59 -5.66 6.44
N MET A 30 13.16 -4.40 6.31
CA MET A 30 13.69 -3.40 5.35
C MET A 30 14.90 -2.63 5.88
N ASN A 31 15.89 -3.34 6.41
CA ASN A 31 17.23 -2.78 6.54
C ASN A 31 17.93 -2.90 5.18
N SER A 32 18.71 -1.90 4.77
CA SER A 32 19.44 -1.88 3.48
C SER A 32 20.30 -3.12 3.21
N LYS A 33 20.66 -3.87 4.26
CA LYS A 33 21.37 -5.16 4.16
C LYS A 33 20.51 -6.31 3.59
N SER A 34 19.18 -6.26 3.72
CA SER A 34 18.30 -7.30 3.18
C SER A 34 18.19 -7.24 1.65
N LEU A 35 18.32 -6.05 1.04
CA LEU A 35 18.47 -5.92 -0.41
C LEU A 35 19.91 -6.21 -0.90
N MET A 36 20.95 -6.00 -0.08
CA MET A 36 22.32 -6.39 -0.44
C MET A 36 22.52 -7.91 -0.60
N LEU A 37 21.57 -8.75 -0.16
CA LEU A 37 21.58 -10.17 -0.48
C LEU A 37 21.17 -10.48 -1.94
N LEU A 38 20.86 -9.46 -2.75
CA LEU A 38 20.54 -9.62 -4.18
C LEU A 38 21.75 -10.01 -5.05
N PHE A 39 22.97 -10.00 -4.52
CA PHE A 39 24.15 -10.45 -5.27
C PHE A 39 25.18 -11.16 -4.37
N PRO A 40 25.05 -12.48 -4.12
CA PRO A 40 26.20 -13.26 -3.70
C PRO A 40 27.24 -13.28 -4.83
N ALA A 41 28.50 -13.18 -4.44
CA ALA A 41 29.64 -13.25 -5.34
C ALA A 41 29.56 -14.46 -6.29
N GLN A 42 29.88 -14.20 -7.57
CA GLN A 42 30.27 -15.15 -8.62
C GLN A 42 30.24 -16.63 -8.22
N ASN A 43 29.15 -17.34 -8.56
CA ASN A 43 29.19 -18.55 -9.39
C ASN A 43 27.86 -19.32 -9.48
N ASP A 44 26.77 -18.88 -8.85
CA ASP A 44 25.43 -19.40 -9.11
C ASP A 44 24.44 -18.24 -9.12
N ILE A 45 23.83 -17.96 -10.28
CA ILE A 45 22.76 -16.95 -10.41
C ILE A 45 21.50 -17.59 -9.83
N GLU A 46 21.38 -17.62 -8.50
CA GLU A 46 20.09 -17.78 -7.85
C GLU A 46 19.25 -16.55 -8.19
N LYS A 47 18.03 -16.77 -8.69
CA LYS A 47 17.11 -15.70 -9.08
C LYS A 47 16.95 -14.74 -7.89
N PRO A 48 17.10 -13.42 -8.09
CA PRO A 48 16.82 -12.46 -7.02
C PRO A 48 15.37 -12.63 -6.57
N THR A 49 15.17 -12.95 -5.29
CA THR A 49 13.84 -13.05 -4.67
C THR A 49 13.62 -11.84 -3.76
N THR A 50 12.51 -11.14 -3.97
CA THR A 50 12.07 -9.97 -3.18
C THR A 50 11.12 -10.36 -2.04
N GLY A 51 10.95 -11.67 -1.80
CA GLY A 51 10.04 -12.20 -0.80
C GLY A 51 10.61 -12.14 0.63
N THR A 52 9.74 -11.88 1.60
CA THR A 52 10.05 -12.20 2.99
C THR A 52 10.12 -13.72 3.15
N LEU A 53 11.14 -14.22 3.86
CA LEU A 53 11.27 -15.64 4.20
C LEU A 53 10.11 -16.13 5.08
N TRP A 54 9.45 -15.20 5.78
CA TRP A 54 8.33 -15.47 6.68
C TRP A 54 7.15 -14.57 6.32
N ALA A 55 6.05 -15.17 5.90
CA ALA A 55 4.82 -14.49 5.52
C ALA A 55 3.61 -15.20 6.16
N PRO A 56 2.45 -14.52 6.28
CA PRO A 56 1.18 -15.20 6.50
C PRO A 56 1.01 -16.34 5.48
N THR A 57 0.68 -17.54 5.98
CA THR A 57 0.54 -18.75 5.16
C THR A 57 -0.71 -19.52 5.58
N ILE A 58 -1.16 -20.42 4.71
CA ILE A 58 -2.30 -21.29 5.02
C ILE A 58 -1.89 -22.30 6.07
N GLU A 59 -2.56 -22.22 7.21
CA GLU A 59 -2.35 -23.09 8.34
C GLU A 59 -3.16 -24.39 8.18
N PRO A 60 -2.58 -25.55 8.54
CA PRO A 60 -3.33 -26.78 8.64
C PRO A 60 -4.52 -26.61 9.60
N LYS A 61 -5.71 -27.05 9.18
CA LYS A 61 -6.91 -27.04 10.05
C LYS A 61 -6.73 -27.89 11.32
N SER A 62 -5.76 -28.81 11.31
CA SER A 62 -5.39 -29.66 12.45
C SER A 62 -4.51 -28.95 13.49
N SER A 63 -4.01 -27.74 13.21
CA SER A 63 -3.24 -26.96 14.18
C SER A 63 -4.09 -26.64 15.42
N PRO A 64 -3.48 -26.44 16.61
CA PRO A 64 -4.23 -26.21 17.84
C PRO A 64 -5.10 -24.94 17.84
N SER A 65 -4.74 -23.92 17.07
CA SER A 65 -5.46 -22.65 16.96
C SER A 65 -5.16 -21.95 15.64
N PRO A 66 -5.61 -22.51 14.49
CA PRO A 66 -5.26 -21.96 13.20
C PRO A 66 -6.01 -20.65 12.96
N TYR A 67 -5.32 -19.63 12.50
CA TYR A 67 -5.89 -18.34 12.15
C TYR A 67 -6.27 -18.28 10.68
N LEU A 68 -5.32 -18.51 9.77
CA LEU A 68 -5.53 -18.43 8.32
C LEU A 68 -5.68 -19.83 7.71
N THR A 69 -6.90 -20.34 7.63
CA THR A 69 -7.16 -21.73 7.13
C THR A 69 -7.61 -21.81 5.66
N ILE A 70 -7.85 -20.66 5.03
CA ILE A 70 -8.35 -20.53 3.65
C ILE A 70 -7.58 -19.38 3.00
N ASP A 71 -7.26 -19.52 1.72
CA ASP A 71 -6.70 -18.42 0.93
C ASP A 71 -7.67 -17.22 0.94
N PRO A 72 -7.23 -16.02 1.35
CA PRO A 72 -8.04 -14.81 1.29
C PRO A 72 -8.71 -14.57 -0.08
N LYS A 73 -8.09 -14.98 -1.19
CA LYS A 73 -8.67 -14.89 -2.55
C LYS A 73 -9.87 -15.82 -2.77
N LEU A 74 -9.95 -16.91 -2.00
CA LEU A 74 -11.03 -17.91 -2.07
C LEU A 74 -12.05 -17.76 -0.94
N ALA A 75 -11.81 -16.84 0.00
CA ALA A 75 -12.71 -16.62 1.13
C ALA A 75 -14.06 -16.08 0.67
N THR A 76 -15.15 -16.76 1.04
CA THR A 76 -16.52 -16.36 0.71
C THR A 76 -17.18 -15.55 1.83
N PHE A 77 -16.56 -15.49 3.01
CA PHE A 77 -17.06 -14.71 4.13
C PHE A 77 -16.94 -13.21 3.82
N ARG A 78 -18.06 -12.49 3.93
CA ARG A 78 -18.14 -11.04 3.72
C ARG A 78 -18.53 -10.37 5.03
N PRO A 79 -17.58 -9.74 5.75
CA PRO A 79 -17.91 -8.97 6.95
C PRO A 79 -18.84 -7.80 6.60
N ASN A 80 -19.71 -7.42 7.53
CA ASN A 80 -20.74 -6.40 7.31
C ASN A 80 -20.74 -5.35 8.43
N TYR A 81 -19.59 -4.71 8.64
CA TYR A 81 -19.42 -3.58 9.56
C TYR A 81 -18.97 -2.35 8.77
N PRO A 82 -19.19 -1.11 9.22
CA PRO A 82 -18.57 0.04 8.56
C PRO A 82 -17.05 -0.15 8.43
N TRP A 83 -16.50 0.09 7.26
CA TRP A 83 -15.07 0.00 6.99
C TRP A 83 -14.54 1.28 6.34
N LEU A 84 -13.56 1.92 6.96
CA LEU A 84 -12.83 3.05 6.42
C LEU A 84 -11.45 2.60 5.94
N ASN A 85 -11.16 2.82 4.65
CA ASN A 85 -9.81 2.76 4.10
C ASN A 85 -9.24 4.16 3.98
N ILE A 86 -7.99 4.35 4.38
CA ILE A 86 -7.23 5.58 4.19
C ILE A 86 -5.98 5.21 3.39
N ILE A 87 -5.87 5.74 2.17
CA ILE A 87 -4.75 5.48 1.25
C ILE A 87 -4.00 6.78 0.97
N ASN A 88 -2.71 6.69 0.67
CA ASN A 88 -1.95 7.85 0.22
C ASN A 88 -2.09 7.99 -1.29
N ALA A 89 -2.07 9.23 -1.80
CA ALA A 89 -2.23 9.49 -3.22
C ALA A 89 -1.14 8.87 -4.10
N ALA A 90 0.02 8.56 -3.51
CA ALA A 90 1.20 8.00 -4.16
C ALA A 90 1.87 6.92 -3.29
N ASP A 91 1.12 5.97 -2.71
CA ASP A 91 1.68 4.91 -1.85
C ASP A 91 2.91 4.21 -2.48
N GLY A 92 2.88 3.92 -3.78
CA GLY A 92 3.99 3.32 -4.53
C GLY A 92 5.28 4.14 -4.55
N GLY A 93 5.22 5.42 -4.20
CA GLY A 93 6.39 6.30 -4.09
C GLY A 93 7.44 5.79 -3.11
N VAL A 94 7.07 4.97 -2.12
CA VAL A 94 8.06 4.34 -1.23
C VAL A 94 9.04 3.44 -2.00
N TYR A 95 8.57 2.69 -2.99
CA TYR A 95 9.41 1.83 -3.82
C TYR A 95 10.28 2.64 -4.77
N VAL A 96 9.70 3.68 -5.38
CA VAL A 96 10.43 4.57 -6.28
C VAL A 96 11.52 5.35 -5.55
N ALA A 97 11.26 5.79 -4.32
CA ALA A 97 12.26 6.42 -3.46
C ALA A 97 13.48 5.51 -3.26
N TYR A 98 13.26 4.23 -2.93
CA TYR A 98 14.34 3.25 -2.79
C TYR A 98 15.11 3.03 -4.08
N ILE A 99 14.43 2.92 -5.22
CA ILE A 99 15.07 2.75 -6.52
C ILE A 99 16.00 3.95 -6.80
N PHE A 100 15.51 5.18 -6.60
CA PHE A 100 16.31 6.40 -6.83
C PHE A 100 17.40 6.61 -5.77
N GLY A 101 17.29 5.97 -4.61
CA GLY A 101 18.34 5.93 -3.59
C GLY A 101 19.50 4.99 -3.92
N GLU A 102 19.32 4.07 -4.89
CA GLU A 102 20.28 3.02 -5.24
C GLU A 102 20.68 3.12 -6.73
N PRO A 103 21.72 3.88 -7.08
CA PRO A 103 22.06 4.19 -8.48
C PRO A 103 22.26 2.97 -9.38
N ASP A 104 22.83 1.88 -8.85
CA ASP A 104 23.04 0.65 -9.61
C ASP A 104 21.69 -0.02 -9.97
N LEU A 105 20.74 -0.02 -9.04
CA LEU A 105 19.39 -0.54 -9.27
C LEU A 105 18.61 0.36 -10.24
N GLU A 106 18.74 1.68 -10.09
CA GLU A 106 18.13 2.65 -10.99
C GLU A 106 18.62 2.45 -12.43
N ASN A 107 19.94 2.38 -12.64
CA ASN A 107 20.54 2.18 -13.95
C ASN A 107 20.11 0.82 -14.54
N LEU A 108 20.13 -0.24 -13.73
CA LEU A 108 19.72 -1.56 -14.18
C LEU A 108 18.25 -1.58 -14.62
N LEU A 109 17.37 -0.91 -13.88
CA LEU A 109 15.95 -0.76 -14.25
C LEU A 109 15.79 0.01 -15.56
N ALA A 110 16.52 1.12 -15.73
CA ALA A 110 16.44 1.96 -16.93
C ALA A 110 16.92 1.22 -18.19
N GLU A 111 18.00 0.44 -18.07
CA GLU A 111 18.58 -0.31 -19.18
C GLU A 111 17.82 -1.60 -19.50
N ASN A 112 17.26 -2.26 -18.48
CA ASN A 112 16.68 -3.60 -18.58
C ASN A 112 15.30 -3.72 -17.92
N PRO A 113 14.31 -2.86 -18.26
CA PRO A 113 13.05 -2.82 -17.53
C PRO A 113 12.25 -4.13 -17.61
N LYS A 114 12.34 -4.86 -18.73
CA LYS A 114 11.68 -6.17 -18.90
C LYS A 114 12.24 -7.26 -17.98
N LEU A 115 13.49 -7.12 -17.55
CA LEU A 115 14.15 -8.06 -16.63
C LEU A 115 13.89 -7.65 -15.17
N VAL A 116 13.97 -6.35 -14.89
CA VAL A 116 13.99 -5.84 -13.51
C VAL A 116 12.59 -5.62 -12.95
N LEU A 117 11.66 -5.06 -13.72
CA LEU A 117 10.29 -4.81 -13.25
C LEU A 117 9.58 -6.06 -12.71
N PRO A 118 9.58 -7.22 -13.39
CA PRO A 118 8.92 -8.41 -12.84
C PRO A 118 9.47 -8.83 -11.48
N VAL A 119 10.76 -8.61 -11.22
CA VAL A 119 11.39 -8.90 -9.92
C VAL A 119 10.97 -7.86 -8.87
N LEU A 120 11.01 -6.57 -9.20
CA LEU A 120 10.62 -5.49 -8.28
C LEU A 120 9.13 -5.54 -7.90
N LEU A 121 8.28 -5.96 -8.84
CA LEU A 121 6.85 -6.20 -8.60
C LEU A 121 6.58 -7.58 -8.02
N SER A 122 7.60 -8.44 -7.87
CA SER A 122 7.44 -9.78 -7.32
C SER A 122 6.35 -10.57 -8.07
N LEU A 123 6.29 -10.43 -9.41
CA LEU A 123 5.18 -10.97 -10.22
C LEU A 123 5.09 -12.49 -10.14
N ASP A 124 6.18 -13.17 -9.84
CA ASP A 124 6.24 -14.61 -9.64
C ASP A 124 5.50 -15.09 -8.39
N PHE A 125 5.20 -14.22 -7.42
CA PHE A 125 4.30 -14.57 -6.31
C PHE A 125 2.84 -14.63 -6.74
N GLU A 126 2.46 -13.83 -7.74
CA GLU A 126 1.07 -13.74 -8.19
C GLU A 126 0.79 -14.56 -9.44
N PHE A 127 1.71 -14.64 -10.41
CA PHE A 127 1.47 -15.19 -11.74
C PHE A 127 2.37 -16.40 -12.05
N CYS A 128 1.92 -17.25 -12.99
CA CYS A 128 2.75 -18.33 -13.52
C CYS A 128 3.94 -17.79 -14.32
N ALA A 129 5.09 -18.48 -14.22
CA ALA A 129 6.34 -18.02 -14.82
C ALA A 129 6.26 -17.80 -16.34
N ASP A 130 5.53 -18.66 -17.04
CA ASP A 130 5.35 -18.57 -18.51
C ASP A 130 4.52 -17.35 -18.93
N ASP A 131 3.69 -16.81 -18.04
CA ASP A 131 2.77 -15.70 -18.31
C ASP A 131 3.46 -14.34 -18.04
N ILE A 132 4.50 -14.30 -17.19
CA ILE A 132 5.20 -13.08 -16.77
C ILE A 132 5.75 -12.24 -17.94
N PRO A 133 6.42 -12.81 -18.97
CA PRO A 133 6.96 -12.00 -20.06
C PRO A 133 5.88 -11.17 -20.78
N GLU A 134 4.69 -11.73 -20.98
CA GLU A 134 3.58 -11.04 -21.63
C GLU A 134 2.95 -9.98 -20.71
N ILE A 135 2.77 -10.31 -19.43
CA ILE A 135 2.29 -9.36 -18.42
C ILE A 135 3.20 -8.14 -18.36
N VAL A 136 4.51 -8.32 -18.33
CA VAL A 136 5.49 -7.23 -18.28
C VAL A 136 5.44 -6.37 -19.54
N ASN A 137 5.28 -6.96 -20.73
CA ASN A 137 5.09 -6.19 -21.96
C ASN A 137 3.85 -5.30 -21.89
N ARG A 138 2.74 -5.81 -21.34
CA ARG A 138 1.51 -5.04 -21.17
C ARG A 138 1.64 -3.94 -20.11
N ILE A 139 2.31 -4.21 -19.00
CA ILE A 139 2.63 -3.20 -17.98
C ILE A 139 3.43 -2.06 -18.61
N LEU A 140 4.49 -2.39 -19.35
CA LEU A 140 5.34 -1.39 -20.00
C LEU A 140 4.55 -0.55 -21.00
N THR A 141 3.77 -1.20 -21.85
CA THR A 141 2.95 -0.52 -22.86
C THR A 141 1.91 0.41 -22.22
N PHE A 142 1.25 -0.05 -21.16
CA PHE A 142 0.18 0.69 -20.50
C PHE A 142 0.69 1.88 -19.68
N TYR A 143 1.73 1.69 -18.87
CA TYR A 143 2.24 2.75 -17.99
C TYR A 143 3.23 3.69 -18.68
N PHE A 144 4.03 3.20 -19.62
CA PHE A 144 5.15 3.96 -20.20
C PHE A 144 4.99 4.20 -21.70
N GLY A 145 4.26 3.33 -22.42
CA GLY A 145 4.19 3.38 -23.87
C GLY A 145 5.60 3.28 -24.47
N ASP A 146 6.00 4.30 -25.23
CA ASP A 146 7.34 4.41 -25.82
C ASP A 146 8.35 5.19 -24.94
N LEU A 147 7.92 5.66 -23.76
CA LEU A 147 8.77 6.44 -22.87
C LEU A 147 9.73 5.55 -22.08
N PRO A 148 10.95 6.04 -21.76
CA PRO A 148 11.91 5.28 -20.95
C PRO A 148 11.43 5.13 -19.50
N VAL A 149 11.71 3.98 -18.88
CA VAL A 149 11.42 3.74 -17.46
C VAL A 149 12.51 4.38 -16.60
N GLY A 150 12.14 5.37 -15.78
CA GLY A 150 13.07 5.99 -14.84
C GLY A 150 12.58 7.34 -14.34
N ARG A 151 13.50 8.23 -13.96
CA ARG A 151 13.18 9.57 -13.42
C ARG A 151 12.33 10.44 -14.34
N SER A 152 12.52 10.34 -15.66
CA SER A 152 11.69 11.08 -16.63
C SER A 152 10.22 10.65 -16.63
N THR A 153 9.93 9.45 -16.12
CA THR A 153 8.59 8.88 -15.98
C THR A 153 8.29 8.53 -14.52
N GLU A 154 8.76 9.38 -13.59
CA GLU A 154 8.62 9.17 -12.15
C GLU A 154 7.16 8.91 -11.75
N SER A 155 6.22 9.72 -12.25
CA SER A 155 4.81 9.57 -11.90
C SER A 155 4.22 8.26 -12.42
N GLN A 156 4.64 7.77 -13.58
CA GLN A 156 4.23 6.48 -14.13
C GLN A 156 4.74 5.32 -13.26
N LEU A 157 6.00 5.39 -12.81
CA LEU A 157 6.56 4.42 -11.86
C LEU A 157 5.78 4.45 -10.54
N VAL A 158 5.55 5.63 -9.96
CA VAL A 158 4.79 5.78 -8.71
C VAL A 158 3.38 5.19 -8.85
N ASN A 159 2.70 5.46 -9.97
CA ASN A 159 1.38 4.91 -10.25
C ASN A 159 1.41 3.39 -10.36
N LEU A 160 2.35 2.82 -11.13
CA LEU A 160 2.53 1.37 -11.27
C LEU A 160 2.66 0.67 -9.91
N PHE A 161 3.58 1.15 -9.06
CA PHE A 161 3.77 0.57 -7.73
C PHE A 161 2.57 0.81 -6.80
N SER A 162 1.90 1.97 -6.91
CA SER A 162 0.71 2.28 -6.10
C SER A 162 -0.44 1.34 -6.44
N ASP A 163 -0.69 1.14 -7.73
CA ASP A 163 -1.79 0.34 -8.21
C ASP A 163 -1.58 -1.14 -7.88
N TYR A 164 -0.38 -1.66 -8.17
CA TYR A 164 -0.08 -3.07 -7.98
C TYR A 164 -0.04 -3.49 -6.51
N PHE A 165 0.66 -2.74 -5.64
CA PHE A 165 0.83 -3.14 -4.24
C PHE A 165 -0.27 -2.68 -3.29
N PHE A 166 -1.01 -1.60 -3.63
CA PHE A 166 -1.95 -0.98 -2.70
C PHE A 166 -3.36 -0.88 -3.26
N PHE A 167 -3.56 -0.15 -4.36
CA PHE A 167 -4.92 0.25 -4.76
C PHE A 167 -5.76 -0.92 -5.25
N THR A 168 -5.18 -1.87 -5.99
CA THR A 168 -5.91 -3.07 -6.42
C THR A 168 -6.32 -3.95 -5.23
N GLY A 169 -5.51 -3.98 -4.16
CA GLY A 169 -5.87 -4.67 -2.92
C GLY A 169 -7.05 -4.01 -2.22
N VAL A 170 -7.03 -2.67 -2.10
CA VAL A 170 -8.12 -1.89 -1.50
C VAL A 170 -9.41 -2.05 -2.31
N GLU A 171 -9.34 -1.96 -3.65
CA GLU A 171 -10.48 -2.16 -4.53
C GLU A 171 -11.08 -3.56 -4.37
N ASN A 172 -10.25 -4.60 -4.51
CA ASN A 172 -10.71 -5.98 -4.40
C ASN A 172 -11.32 -6.26 -3.03
N ALA A 173 -10.71 -5.76 -1.95
CA ALA A 173 -11.23 -5.95 -0.62
C ALA A 173 -12.55 -5.19 -0.42
N SER A 174 -12.67 -3.98 -0.97
CA SER A 174 -13.90 -3.17 -0.92
C SER A 174 -15.05 -3.83 -1.68
N LEU A 175 -14.80 -4.37 -2.88
CA LEU A 175 -15.80 -5.07 -3.71
C LEU A 175 -16.29 -6.37 -3.08
N ASN A 176 -15.42 -7.06 -2.34
CA ASN A 176 -15.75 -8.30 -1.64
C ASN A 176 -16.30 -8.08 -0.23
N TYR A 177 -16.36 -6.84 0.24
CA TYR A 177 -16.88 -6.52 1.56
C TYR A 177 -18.42 -6.48 1.57
N GLY A 178 -19.03 -6.92 2.67
CA GLY A 178 -20.49 -7.03 2.79
C GLY A 178 -21.16 -5.74 3.30
N GLY A 179 -20.41 -4.88 3.99
CA GLY A 179 -20.89 -3.64 4.60
C GLY A 179 -20.54 -2.36 3.83
N GLU A 180 -20.81 -1.23 4.47
CA GLU A 180 -20.48 0.09 3.91
C GLU A 180 -18.96 0.31 3.96
N VAL A 181 -18.36 0.55 2.80
CA VAL A 181 -16.95 0.90 2.67
C VAL A 181 -16.84 2.37 2.29
N SER A 182 -16.06 3.11 3.07
CA SER A 182 -15.62 4.46 2.80
C SER A 182 -14.13 4.44 2.47
N VAL A 183 -13.71 5.19 1.46
CA VAL A 183 -12.29 5.31 1.13
C VAL A 183 -11.90 6.77 1.05
N TYR A 184 -10.85 7.12 1.77
CA TYR A 184 -10.24 8.43 1.80
C TYR A 184 -8.87 8.39 1.11
N ARG A 185 -8.68 9.25 0.11
CA ARG A 185 -7.39 9.41 -0.56
C ARG A 185 -6.69 10.64 -0.01
N TYR A 186 -5.58 10.41 0.69
CA TYR A 186 -4.77 11.46 1.32
C TYR A 186 -3.80 12.09 0.32
N THR A 187 -3.88 13.41 0.14
CA THR A 187 -3.12 14.16 -0.89
C THR A 187 -2.18 15.21 -0.29
N TYR A 188 -2.32 15.54 0.99
CA TYR A 188 -1.50 16.56 1.65
C TYR A 188 -0.11 16.02 2.02
N ILE A 189 0.95 16.75 1.67
CA ILE A 189 2.31 16.47 2.12
C ILE A 189 2.59 17.34 3.34
N GLN A 190 2.96 16.71 4.45
CA GLN A 190 3.35 17.44 5.66
C GLN A 190 4.73 18.10 5.53
N SER A 191 5.12 18.91 6.52
CA SER A 191 6.50 19.42 6.66
C SER A 191 7.61 18.37 6.57
N VAL A 192 7.28 17.10 6.81
CA VAL A 192 8.17 15.95 6.64
C VAL A 192 7.45 14.85 5.85
N THR A 193 8.24 14.00 5.21
CA THR A 193 7.74 12.85 4.44
C THR A 193 8.69 11.66 4.60
N PHE A 194 8.15 10.45 4.66
CA PHE A 194 8.93 9.21 4.66
C PHE A 194 9.77 9.03 3.39
N ASN A 195 9.34 9.60 2.27
CA ASN A 195 10.11 9.62 1.04
C ASN A 195 11.53 10.19 1.27
N SER A 196 11.67 11.23 2.09
CA SER A 196 12.98 11.83 2.42
C SER A 196 13.93 10.89 3.17
N LEU A 197 13.42 9.77 3.71
CA LEU A 197 14.20 8.79 4.47
C LEU A 197 14.53 7.53 3.66
N ARG A 198 13.86 7.29 2.54
CA ARG A 198 13.92 6.02 1.79
C ARG A 198 14.63 6.15 0.43
N GLY A 199 15.11 7.33 0.07
CA GLY A 199 15.80 7.58 -1.20
C GLY A 199 16.83 8.70 -1.14
N ASP A 200 17.17 9.26 -2.30
CA ASP A 200 18.07 10.41 -2.44
C ASP A 200 17.38 11.77 -2.19
N GLY A 201 16.10 11.76 -1.82
CA GLY A 201 15.29 12.96 -1.56
C GLY A 201 14.81 13.69 -2.83
N SER A 202 15.04 13.13 -4.02
CA SER A 202 14.66 13.77 -5.28
C SER A 202 13.21 13.54 -5.72
N LEU A 203 12.56 12.49 -5.19
CA LEU A 203 11.21 12.07 -5.59
C LEU A 203 10.20 13.18 -5.26
N ARG A 204 9.41 13.57 -6.26
CA ARG A 204 8.42 14.67 -6.20
C ARG A 204 6.98 14.16 -6.22
N ALA A 205 6.76 12.99 -5.64
CA ALA A 205 5.45 12.38 -5.55
C ALA A 205 4.53 13.16 -4.58
N ALA A 206 3.22 12.90 -4.72
CA ALA A 206 2.22 13.18 -3.68
C ALA A 206 2.58 12.41 -2.38
N PRO A 207 1.83 12.52 -1.25
CA PRO A 207 2.20 11.79 -0.05
C PRO A 207 2.31 10.29 -0.35
N THR A 208 3.39 9.70 0.16
CA THR A 208 3.81 8.34 -0.12
C THR A 208 3.43 7.41 1.03
N HIS A 209 3.79 6.13 0.91
CA HIS A 209 3.45 5.16 1.94
C HIS A 209 3.87 5.61 3.34
N SER A 210 2.94 5.48 4.28
CA SER A 210 3.04 5.93 5.69
C SER A 210 2.93 7.43 5.95
N ASP A 211 2.92 8.32 4.94
CA ASP A 211 2.85 9.78 5.20
C ASP A 211 1.54 10.18 5.89
N VAL A 212 0.42 9.53 5.60
CA VAL A 212 -0.83 9.77 6.32
C VAL A 212 -0.74 9.51 7.83
N LEU A 213 0.16 8.63 8.27
CA LEU A 213 0.37 8.34 9.70
C LEU A 213 0.92 9.54 10.46
N LEU A 214 1.58 10.46 9.77
CA LEU A 214 2.14 11.68 10.35
C LEU A 214 1.06 12.62 10.89
N ASN A 215 -0.22 12.41 10.53
CA ASN A 215 -1.37 13.14 11.07
C ASN A 215 -1.81 12.62 12.44
N PHE A 216 -1.51 11.35 12.74
CA PHE A 216 -1.96 10.67 13.95
C PHE A 216 -0.83 10.51 14.97
N PHE A 217 0.41 10.40 14.49
CA PHE A 217 1.57 10.13 15.31
C PHE A 217 2.72 11.11 14.99
N PRO A 218 3.44 11.59 16.02
CA PRO A 218 4.54 12.53 15.81
C PRO A 218 5.76 11.89 15.12
N ASP A 219 5.95 10.58 15.28
CA ASP A 219 7.11 9.79 14.82
C ASP A 219 8.48 10.46 15.05
N LEU A 220 8.77 10.72 16.33
CA LEU A 220 10.02 11.34 16.76
C LEU A 220 11.25 10.46 16.53
N LYS A 221 11.08 9.16 16.19
CA LYS A 221 12.20 8.28 15.88
C LYS A 221 12.74 8.58 14.49
N ASN A 222 11.85 8.70 13.51
CA ASN A 222 12.21 8.98 12.14
C ASN A 222 12.38 10.49 11.89
N PHE A 223 11.66 11.34 12.63
CA PHE A 223 11.71 12.79 12.50
C PHE A 223 11.94 13.48 13.87
N PRO A 224 13.13 13.32 14.49
CA PRO A 224 13.40 13.83 15.84
C PRO A 224 13.33 15.36 15.96
N ASN A 225 13.59 16.08 14.87
CA ASN A 225 13.60 17.55 14.81
C ASN A 225 12.40 18.10 14.04
N ARG A 226 11.31 17.33 13.91
CA ARG A 226 10.11 17.76 13.18
C ARG A 226 9.50 19.02 13.80
N THR A 227 9.30 20.03 12.98
CA THR A 227 8.51 21.22 13.30
C THR A 227 7.22 21.20 12.51
N TYR A 228 6.10 21.58 13.13
CA TYR A 228 4.80 21.57 12.48
C TYR A 228 4.47 22.95 11.92
N THR A 229 4.06 23.01 10.65
CA THR A 229 3.44 24.22 10.10
C THR A 229 2.02 24.39 10.66
N GLU A 230 1.43 25.58 10.53
CA GLU A 230 0.02 25.79 10.88
C GLU A 230 -0.90 24.84 10.08
N LYS A 231 -0.57 24.60 8.80
CA LYS A 231 -1.32 23.70 7.94
C LYS A 231 -1.18 22.23 8.33
N ASP A 232 0.00 21.79 8.79
CA ASP A 232 0.19 20.43 9.32
C ASP A 232 -0.73 20.18 10.51
N VAL A 233 -0.82 21.15 11.42
CA VAL A 233 -1.69 21.06 12.61
C VAL A 233 -3.16 21.07 12.21
N GLU A 234 -3.54 21.91 11.23
CA GLU A 234 -4.90 21.95 10.69
C GLU A 234 -5.30 20.59 10.10
N VAL A 235 -4.50 20.05 9.17
CA VAL A 235 -4.79 18.77 8.50
C VAL A 235 -4.77 17.61 9.50
N SER A 236 -3.83 17.61 10.46
CA SER A 236 -3.80 16.61 11.54
C SER A 236 -5.09 16.61 12.37
N LYS A 237 -5.60 17.78 12.76
CA LYS A 237 -6.88 17.89 13.49
C LYS A 237 -8.03 17.33 12.66
N LEU A 238 -8.11 17.69 11.38
CA LEU A 238 -9.15 17.21 10.46
C LEU A 238 -9.12 15.67 10.36
N MET A 239 -7.94 15.07 10.16
CA MET A 239 -7.79 13.62 10.07
C MET A 239 -8.15 12.90 11.37
N VAL A 240 -7.77 13.46 12.52
CA VAL A 240 -8.12 12.92 13.85
C VAL A 240 -9.62 13.01 14.10
N GLU A 241 -10.26 14.15 13.80
CA GLU A 241 -11.71 14.34 13.92
C GLU A 241 -12.48 13.34 13.07
N ALA A 242 -12.05 13.11 11.82
CA ALA A 242 -12.67 12.13 10.94
C ALA A 242 -12.51 10.69 11.45
N LEU A 243 -11.32 10.32 11.92
CA LEU A 243 -11.07 8.99 12.48
C LEU A 243 -11.89 8.75 13.75
N VAL A 244 -11.97 9.74 14.65
CA VAL A 244 -12.80 9.66 15.86
C VAL A 244 -14.28 9.55 15.51
N SER A 245 -14.76 10.36 14.56
CA SER A 245 -16.16 10.28 14.09
C SER A 245 -16.50 8.90 13.55
N PHE A 246 -15.59 8.30 12.78
CA PHE A 246 -15.76 6.93 12.29
C PHE A 246 -15.75 5.88 13.41
N ILE A 247 -14.86 6.01 14.40
CA ILE A 247 -14.82 5.10 15.55
C ILE A 247 -16.12 5.16 16.35
N GLU A 248 -16.70 6.35 16.53
CA GLU A 248 -17.89 6.54 17.34
C GLU A 248 -19.19 6.10 16.65
N ASP A 249 -19.30 6.28 15.33
CA ASP A 249 -20.57 6.09 14.61
C ASP A 249 -20.50 5.22 13.35
N GLY A 250 -19.30 4.83 12.92
CA GLY A 250 -19.08 4.24 11.60
C GLY A 250 -19.21 5.24 10.45
N ASN A 251 -19.48 6.52 10.75
CA ASN A 251 -19.54 7.60 9.76
C ASN A 251 -18.46 8.67 10.06
N PRO A 252 -17.44 8.80 9.20
CA PRO A 252 -16.33 9.74 9.38
C PRO A 252 -16.69 11.22 9.25
N THR A 253 -17.89 11.56 8.76
CA THR A 253 -18.36 12.95 8.57
C THR A 253 -19.28 13.47 9.65
N LYS A 254 -19.79 12.58 10.50
CA LYS A 254 -20.94 12.92 11.34
C LYS A 254 -20.64 14.01 12.36
N PHE A 255 -19.44 13.96 12.93
CA PHE A 255 -18.98 14.90 13.95
C PHE A 255 -17.72 15.65 13.54
N SER A 256 -17.20 15.37 12.32
CA SER A 256 -16.04 16.07 11.81
C SER A 256 -16.45 17.38 11.15
N SER A 257 -15.56 18.36 11.23
CA SER A 257 -15.69 19.61 10.48
C SER A 257 -15.58 19.39 8.95
N ILE A 258 -15.08 18.22 8.53
CA ILE A 258 -14.99 17.84 7.12
C ILE A 258 -16.33 17.28 6.65
N LYS A 259 -16.93 17.95 5.66
CA LYS A 259 -18.04 17.37 4.90
C LYS A 259 -17.48 16.54 3.75
N TRP A 260 -17.55 15.22 3.86
CA TRP A 260 -17.15 14.30 2.79
C TRP A 260 -18.26 14.17 1.73
N SER A 261 -18.90 15.31 1.38
CA SER A 261 -19.89 15.32 0.30
C SER A 261 -19.15 15.42 -1.04
N PRO A 262 -19.56 14.68 -2.09
CA PRO A 262 -18.94 14.77 -3.41
C PRO A 262 -18.87 16.19 -4.00
N SER A 263 -19.69 17.11 -3.49
CA SER A 263 -19.86 18.48 -3.99
C SER A 263 -18.94 19.54 -3.35
N ASP A 264 -18.20 19.22 -2.28
CA ASP A 264 -17.41 20.21 -1.51
C ASP A 264 -15.88 20.09 -1.73
N LEU A 265 -15.43 19.31 -2.73
CA LEU A 265 -14.06 18.78 -2.75
C LEU A 265 -13.22 19.37 -3.89
N THR A 266 -12.54 20.49 -3.63
CA THR A 266 -11.46 20.98 -4.52
C THR A 266 -10.06 20.48 -4.12
N GLU A 267 -9.89 19.80 -2.98
CA GLU A 267 -8.54 19.38 -2.51
C GLU A 267 -8.43 18.02 -1.78
N ASN A 268 -9.52 17.33 -1.39
CA ASN A 268 -9.45 16.01 -0.74
C ASN A 268 -10.58 15.10 -1.25
N GLU A 269 -10.26 13.96 -1.85
CA GLU A 269 -11.22 13.10 -2.55
C GLU A 269 -11.71 11.95 -1.66
N ILE A 270 -13.04 11.79 -1.58
CA ILE A 270 -13.67 10.82 -0.67
C ILE A 270 -14.80 10.09 -1.35
N TYR A 271 -14.86 8.78 -1.15
CA TYR A 271 -15.74 7.88 -1.87
C TYR A 271 -16.60 7.05 -0.91
N GLN A 272 -17.94 7.13 -1.04
CA GLN A 272 -18.91 6.29 -0.34
C GLN A 272 -19.61 5.32 -1.30
N LYS A 273 -19.56 4.02 -0.96
CA LYS A 273 -20.28 2.89 -1.59
C LYS A 273 -20.10 2.71 -3.10
N ALA A 274 -19.18 1.82 -3.47
CA ALA A 274 -19.08 1.00 -4.70
C ALA A 274 -19.15 1.65 -6.10
N GLU A 275 -19.59 2.89 -6.21
CA GLU A 275 -19.68 3.74 -7.40
C GLU A 275 -19.48 5.19 -6.90
N PRO A 276 -18.33 5.45 -6.24
CA PRO A 276 -17.55 6.59 -6.71
C PRO A 276 -16.04 6.46 -6.47
N PHE A 277 -15.45 5.30 -6.14
CA PHE A 277 -13.98 5.14 -5.93
C PHE A 277 -13.13 5.65 -7.12
N LEU A 278 -13.78 5.95 -8.25
CA LEU A 278 -13.26 6.13 -9.59
C LEU A 278 -13.76 7.43 -10.23
N GLN A 279 -13.68 8.59 -9.55
CA GLN A 279 -13.93 9.88 -10.22
C GLN A 279 -12.68 10.49 -10.86
N GLU A 280 -11.47 10.12 -10.45
CA GLU A 280 -10.33 10.24 -11.35
C GLU A 280 -10.47 9.13 -12.41
N GLN A 281 -10.96 9.48 -13.59
CA GLN A 281 -11.03 8.57 -14.74
C GLN A 281 -9.71 7.80 -14.93
N CYS A 282 -8.57 8.44 -14.63
CA CYS A 282 -7.25 7.84 -14.69
C CYS A 282 -7.06 6.68 -13.70
N ILE A 283 -7.50 6.76 -12.44
CA ILE A 283 -7.38 5.63 -11.49
C ILE A 283 -8.27 4.47 -11.93
N SER A 284 -9.44 4.77 -12.48
CA SER A 284 -10.38 3.77 -13.02
C SER A 284 -9.76 2.91 -14.10
N GLU A 285 -9.12 3.56 -15.07
CA GLU A 285 -8.48 2.88 -16.19
C GLU A 285 -7.32 2.00 -15.71
N ARG A 286 -6.54 2.44 -14.72
CA ARG A 286 -5.42 1.66 -14.15
C ARG A 286 -5.89 0.46 -13.33
N LEU A 287 -6.95 0.60 -12.55
CA LEU A 287 -7.54 -0.51 -11.81
C LEU A 287 -8.21 -1.52 -12.74
N GLN A 288 -8.88 -1.04 -13.80
CA GLN A 288 -9.41 -1.88 -14.86
C GLN A 288 -8.30 -2.65 -15.60
N PHE A 289 -7.15 -2.02 -15.86
CA PHE A 289 -5.99 -2.70 -16.44
C PHE A 289 -5.57 -3.91 -15.59
N TRP A 290 -5.42 -3.73 -14.27
CA TRP A 290 -5.00 -4.81 -13.39
C TRP A 290 -6.05 -5.90 -13.19
N SER A 291 -7.34 -5.55 -13.09
CA SER A 291 -8.40 -6.55 -13.05
C SER A 291 -8.44 -7.39 -14.32
N THR A 292 -8.19 -6.77 -15.49
CA THR A 292 -8.07 -7.47 -16.77
C THR A 292 -6.89 -8.44 -16.79
N ILE A 293 -5.69 -7.99 -16.37
CA ILE A 293 -4.49 -8.86 -16.26
C ILE A 293 -4.79 -10.10 -15.39
N ARG A 294 -5.41 -9.92 -14.23
CA ARG A 294 -5.72 -11.02 -13.31
C ARG A 294 -6.82 -11.96 -13.80
N ALA A 295 -7.70 -11.48 -14.67
CA ALA A 295 -8.74 -12.32 -15.28
C ALA A 295 -8.21 -13.15 -16.45
N GLU A 296 -7.22 -12.64 -17.19
CA GLU A 296 -6.71 -13.27 -18.41
C GLU A 296 -5.55 -14.24 -18.17
N PHE A 297 -4.73 -14.00 -17.13
CA PHE A 297 -3.57 -14.83 -16.81
C PHE A 297 -3.77 -15.74 -15.60
N ARG A 298 -2.99 -16.81 -15.52
CA ARG A 298 -3.07 -17.75 -14.40
C ARG A 298 -2.45 -17.12 -13.15
N THR A 299 -3.27 -16.96 -12.12
CA THR A 299 -2.82 -16.48 -10.82
C THR A 299 -2.62 -17.62 -9.83
N LYS A 300 -1.57 -17.54 -9.03
CA LYS A 300 -1.29 -18.45 -7.91
C LYS A 300 -2.19 -18.15 -6.71
N THR A 301 -2.56 -19.22 -6.01
CA THR A 301 -3.12 -19.18 -4.66
C THR A 301 -2.01 -19.51 -3.66
N LEU A 302 -2.22 -19.20 -2.39
CA LEU A 302 -1.33 -19.55 -1.29
C LEU A 302 -1.23 -21.08 -1.09
N THR A 303 -2.17 -21.86 -1.62
CA THR A 303 -2.18 -23.32 -1.54
C THR A 303 -1.65 -24.03 -2.78
N ASP A 304 -1.83 -23.43 -3.96
CA ASP A 304 -1.54 -24.10 -5.24
C ASP A 304 -0.27 -23.56 -5.89
N SER A 305 0.87 -23.92 -5.29
CA SER A 305 2.17 -23.79 -5.94
C SER A 305 2.34 -24.70 -7.17
N GLN A 306 1.35 -25.54 -7.49
CA GLN A 306 1.35 -26.53 -8.59
C GLN A 306 0.48 -26.13 -9.80
N ILE A 307 -0.25 -25.01 -9.75
CA ILE A 307 -0.97 -24.46 -10.94
C ILE A 307 0.02 -23.88 -11.97
N CYS A 308 1.26 -23.68 -11.51
CA CYS A 308 2.46 -23.34 -12.25
C CYS A 308 3.56 -24.33 -11.79
#